data_AF-A0A382K4Q0-F1
#
_entry.id   AF-A0A382K4Q0-F1
#
_cell.length_a   1.000
_cell.length_b   1.000
_cell.length_c   1.000
_cell.angle_alpha   90.00
_cell.angle_beta   90.00
_cell.angle_gamma   90.00
#
_symmetry.space_group_name_H-M   'P 1'
#
loop_
_entity.id
_entity.type
_entity.pdbx_description
1 polymer ?
#
loop_
_entity_poly.entity_id
_entity_poly.type
_entity_poly.pdbx_seq_one_letter_code
_entity_poly.pdbx_strand_id
1 'polypeptide(L)'
;MNSVERAESAVEDNKGLIDAHIEHSGLDQGLVEKEEEEVRELEASASKTASNISSAKGDQRNLDGARKAIPVKEGELAKAKAALDKMTQAQNMEMAKAIASTLEEGEPCLVCGSKHHPHPAHGEAEDSSSEELRQAKDAMDGAVLELSTSTKEVERLKREVEGSRKVLGLKEGDGLPDEEGARERQRVLRELSDHLRQRASLNGALANASAYWKAVENPLKLDTREKIDQAKIEEDSLGKIVDEIGVFDLGLKVNDRDLAEERIAKAEGLKAQDIKEDVERHKEAGGKLVEDEAGHRDMVKATSDLQDSVEHLGGSIEEHDELDESTKDLLWVNNHLRGRSGDPPMHVVTWLLRMWFGKVLDEANKRLLDIGGGRYSLKMEESGKVFKKARRGLDIGVVDALSDSLDPRSADSLSGGESFYVSLALA
;
A
#
# COMPACT_ATOMS: atom_id res chain seq x y z
N MET A 1 -50.75 -1.68 20.08
CA MET A 1 -50.01 -0.86 19.12
C MET A 1 -50.05 -1.47 17.74
N ASN A 2 -50.56 -0.74 16.74
CA ASN A 2 -50.44 -1.18 15.34
C ASN A 2 -48.99 -1.02 14.83
N SER A 3 -48.71 -1.46 13.61
CA SER A 3 -47.37 -1.38 13.00
C SER A 3 -46.83 0.07 12.88
N VAL A 4 -47.70 1.06 12.69
CA VAL A 4 -47.37 2.49 12.63
C VAL A 4 -46.97 3.01 14.01
N GLU A 5 -47.77 2.76 15.06
CA GLU A 5 -47.46 3.24 16.42
C GLU A 5 -46.13 2.67 16.96
N ARG A 6 -45.79 1.43 16.59
CA ARG A 6 -44.47 0.85 16.92
C ARG A 6 -43.33 1.53 16.18
N ALA A 7 -43.53 1.86 14.90
CA ALA A 7 -42.53 2.56 14.11
C ALA A 7 -42.35 4.02 14.56
N GLU A 8 -43.43 4.71 14.95
CA GLU A 8 -43.38 6.06 15.53
C GLU A 8 -42.61 6.06 16.86
N SER A 9 -42.90 5.10 17.76
CA SER A 9 -42.16 4.95 19.01
C SER A 9 -40.67 4.73 18.77
N ALA A 10 -40.30 3.88 17.81
CA ALA A 10 -38.90 3.60 17.49
C ALA A 10 -38.16 4.83 16.92
N VAL A 11 -38.83 5.66 16.12
CA VAL A 11 -38.27 6.92 15.62
C VAL A 11 -38.02 7.91 16.76
N GLU A 12 -38.97 8.03 17.70
CA GLU A 12 -38.82 8.92 18.86
C GLU A 12 -37.72 8.44 19.81
N ASP A 13 -37.61 7.13 20.06
CA ASP A 13 -36.54 6.55 20.86
C ASP A 13 -35.16 6.82 20.24
N ASN A 14 -35.02 6.64 18.91
CA ASN A 14 -33.79 6.92 18.19
C ASN A 14 -33.42 8.42 18.23
N LYS A 15 -34.41 9.32 18.13
CA LYS A 15 -34.19 10.76 18.30
C LYS A 15 -33.64 11.08 19.70
N GLY A 16 -34.21 10.47 20.74
CA GLY A 16 -33.71 10.61 22.11
C GLY A 16 -32.27 10.12 22.28
N LEU A 17 -31.88 9.04 21.59
CA LEU A 17 -30.49 8.56 21.57
C LEU A 17 -29.54 9.55 20.90
N ILE A 18 -29.94 10.14 19.77
CA ILE A 18 -29.14 11.16 19.07
C ILE A 18 -28.92 12.39 19.96
N ASP A 19 -30.01 12.91 20.55
CA ASP A 19 -29.95 14.09 21.41
C ASP A 19 -29.05 13.85 22.64
N ALA A 20 -29.20 12.68 23.28
CA ALA A 20 -28.33 12.28 24.39
C ALA A 20 -26.86 12.15 23.94
N HIS A 21 -26.58 11.55 22.79
CA HIS A 21 -25.23 11.39 22.27
C HIS A 21 -24.54 12.73 22.02
N ILE A 22 -25.24 13.69 21.42
CA ILE A 22 -24.71 15.05 21.19
C ILE A 22 -24.40 15.75 22.52
N GLU A 23 -25.31 15.65 23.50
CA GLU A 23 -25.12 16.28 24.81
C GLU A 23 -23.91 15.72 25.56
N HIS A 24 -23.71 14.40 25.55
CA HIS A 24 -22.58 13.75 26.23
C HIS A 24 -21.25 14.00 25.53
N SER A 25 -21.27 14.11 24.20
CA SER A 25 -20.05 14.26 23.40
C SER A 25 -19.62 15.71 23.18
N GLY A 26 -20.47 16.68 23.49
CA GLY A 26 -20.20 18.11 23.26
C GLY A 26 -20.12 18.49 21.78
N LEU A 27 -20.73 17.67 20.91
CA LEU A 27 -20.86 17.98 19.49
C LEU A 27 -21.82 19.15 19.27
N ASP A 28 -21.67 19.82 18.13
CA ASP A 28 -22.59 20.89 17.72
C ASP A 28 -24.01 20.33 17.53
N GLN A 29 -25.00 20.95 18.18
CA GLN A 29 -26.42 20.60 18.02
C GLN A 29 -26.88 20.71 16.56
N GLY A 30 -26.24 21.57 15.75
CA GLY A 30 -26.51 21.67 14.32
C GLY A 30 -26.26 20.37 13.55
N LEU A 31 -25.53 19.40 14.11
CA LEU A 31 -25.29 18.09 13.48
C LEU A 31 -26.51 17.16 13.49
N VAL A 32 -27.50 17.37 14.38
CA VAL A 32 -28.74 16.57 14.41
C VAL A 32 -29.63 16.86 13.20
N GLU A 33 -29.55 18.08 12.69
CA GLU A 33 -30.35 18.58 11.57
C GLU A 33 -29.69 18.30 10.21
N LYS A 34 -28.42 17.89 10.20
CA LYS A 34 -27.70 17.53 8.98
C LYS A 34 -28.13 16.19 8.44
N GLU A 35 -27.95 16.03 7.13
CA GLU A 35 -28.12 14.74 6.46
C GLU A 35 -27.02 13.76 6.90
N GLU A 36 -27.35 12.46 6.90
CA GLU A 36 -26.42 11.37 7.24
C GLU A 36 -25.10 11.48 6.46
N GLU A 37 -25.19 11.88 5.19
CA GLU A 37 -24.05 12.03 4.29
C GLU A 37 -23.05 13.10 4.78
N GLU A 38 -23.51 14.24 5.29
CA GLU A 38 -22.63 15.29 5.80
C GLU A 38 -21.88 14.85 7.07
N VAL A 39 -22.55 14.13 7.97
CA VAL A 39 -21.91 13.61 9.19
C VAL A 39 -20.91 12.52 8.84
N ARG A 40 -21.19 11.72 7.81
CA ARG A 40 -20.28 10.70 7.29
C ARG A 40 -19.02 11.30 6.67
N GLU A 41 -19.13 12.43 5.96
CA GLU A 41 -17.95 13.17 5.48
C GLU A 41 -17.09 13.69 6.63
N LEU A 42 -17.73 14.22 7.68
CA LEU A 42 -17.03 14.66 8.90
C LEU A 42 -16.35 13.49 9.62
N GLU A 43 -16.99 12.33 9.70
CA GLU A 43 -16.42 11.09 10.23
C GLU A 43 -15.19 10.67 9.42
N ALA A 44 -15.30 10.64 8.09
CA ALA A 44 -14.20 10.28 7.20
C ALA A 44 -13.01 11.23 7.36
N SER A 45 -13.26 12.53 7.46
CA SER A 45 -12.24 13.55 7.72
C SER A 45 -11.59 13.38 9.09
N ALA A 46 -12.36 13.11 10.14
CA ALA A 46 -11.86 12.85 11.49
C ALA A 46 -11.02 11.56 11.55
N SER A 47 -11.46 10.50 10.87
CA SER A 47 -10.75 9.23 10.72
C SER A 47 -9.39 9.43 10.03
N LYS A 48 -9.38 10.16 8.92
CA LYS A 48 -8.15 10.50 8.20
C LYS A 48 -7.19 11.31 9.07
N THR A 49 -7.71 12.29 9.81
CA THR A 49 -6.92 13.12 10.72
C THR A 49 -6.29 12.28 11.84
N ALA A 50 -7.06 11.41 12.49
CA ALA A 50 -6.56 10.52 13.55
C ALA A 50 -5.48 9.56 13.04
N SER A 51 -5.68 9.00 11.83
CA SER A 51 -4.68 8.15 11.17
C SER A 51 -3.38 8.90 10.86
N ASN A 52 -3.49 10.10 10.29
CA ASN A 52 -2.32 10.95 9.98
C ASN A 52 -1.53 11.33 11.24
N ILE A 53 -2.22 11.64 12.35
CA ILE A 53 -1.57 11.93 13.64
C ILE A 53 -0.82 10.69 14.15
N SER A 54 -1.46 9.51 14.10
CA SER A 54 -0.84 8.24 14.50
C SER A 54 0.42 7.93 13.67
N SER A 55 0.35 8.12 12.35
CA SER A 55 1.50 7.96 11.45
C SER A 55 2.63 8.93 11.81
N ALA A 56 2.32 10.22 11.91
CA ALA A 56 3.31 11.25 12.24
C ALA A 56 4.00 11.00 13.59
N LYS A 57 3.27 10.49 14.58
CA LYS A 57 3.83 10.11 15.88
C LYS A 57 4.70 8.86 15.80
N GLY A 58 4.35 7.89 14.95
CA GLY A 58 5.19 6.73 14.62
C GLY A 58 6.50 7.16 13.97
N ASP A 59 6.43 8.00 12.95
CA ASP A 59 7.59 8.53 12.23
C ASP A 59 8.53 9.30 13.17
N GLN A 60 7.95 10.14 14.05
CA GLN A 60 8.72 10.89 15.05
C GLN A 60 9.44 9.95 16.02
N ARG A 61 8.78 8.88 16.50
CA ARG A 61 9.41 7.87 17.37
C ARG A 61 10.54 7.14 16.66
N ASN A 62 10.35 6.78 15.39
CA ASN A 62 11.38 6.12 14.58
C ASN A 62 12.59 7.05 14.40
N LEU A 63 12.37 8.32 14.07
CA LEU A 63 13.42 9.33 13.96
C LEU A 63 14.19 9.52 15.27
N ASP A 64 13.48 9.62 16.40
CA ASP A 64 14.10 9.76 17.72
C ASP A 64 14.92 8.51 18.10
N GLY A 65 14.43 7.32 17.74
CA GLY A 65 15.16 6.06 17.91
C GLY A 65 16.45 6.02 17.08
N ALA A 66 16.36 6.36 15.79
CA ALA A 66 17.51 6.43 14.89
C ALA A 66 18.55 7.46 15.36
N ARG A 67 18.10 8.64 15.81
CA ARG A 67 18.98 9.69 16.37
C ARG A 67 19.72 9.23 17.62
N LYS A 68 19.06 8.46 18.50
CA LYS A 68 19.69 7.88 19.70
C LYS A 68 20.74 6.82 19.36
N ALA A 69 20.66 6.18 18.20
CA ALA A 69 21.65 5.19 17.75
C ALA A 69 22.94 5.83 17.24
N ILE A 70 22.89 7.06 16.70
CA ILE A 70 24.07 7.79 16.18
C ILE A 70 25.23 7.86 17.18
N PRO A 71 25.06 8.34 18.43
CA PRO A 71 26.18 8.42 19.38
C PRO A 71 26.78 7.05 19.72
N VAL A 72 25.98 5.98 19.65
CA VAL A 72 26.48 4.61 19.84
C VAL A 72 27.42 4.23 18.69
N LYS A 73 27.00 4.50 17.44
CA LYS A 73 27.80 4.25 16.24
C LYS A 73 29.06 5.12 16.17
N GLU A 74 28.98 6.37 16.60
CA GLU A 74 30.17 7.24 16.75
C GLU A 74 31.16 6.67 17.78
N GLY A 75 30.65 6.12 18.89
CA GLY A 75 31.47 5.44 19.90
C GLY A 75 32.14 4.16 19.39
N GLU A 76 31.42 3.35 18.59
CA GLU A 76 31.98 2.16 17.94
C GLU A 76 33.09 2.53 16.94
N LEU A 77 32.87 3.56 16.12
CA LEU A 77 33.89 4.08 15.21
C LEU A 77 35.12 4.61 15.96
N ALA A 78 34.92 5.34 17.06
CA ALA A 78 36.03 5.82 17.87
C ALA A 78 36.87 4.67 18.45
N LYS A 79 36.22 3.60 18.93
CA LYS A 79 36.91 2.39 19.41
C LYS A 79 37.67 1.68 18.29
N ALA A 80 37.06 1.51 17.11
CA ALA A 80 37.71 0.87 15.97
C ALA A 80 38.93 1.66 15.48
N LYS A 81 38.83 3.00 15.41
CA LYS A 81 39.96 3.88 15.11
C LYS A 81 41.10 3.72 16.12
N ALA A 82 40.79 3.77 17.42
CA ALA A 82 41.80 3.60 18.46
C ALA A 82 42.48 2.21 18.40
N ALA A 83 41.74 1.16 18.05
CA ALA A 83 42.31 -0.18 17.85
C ALA A 83 43.24 -0.23 16.64
N LEU A 84 42.84 0.36 15.51
CA LEU A 84 43.68 0.44 14.30
C LEU A 84 44.96 1.25 14.53
N ASP A 85 44.86 2.39 15.21
CA ASP A 85 46.02 3.21 15.56
C ASP A 85 47.01 2.43 16.43
N LYS A 86 46.51 1.69 17.43
CA LYS A 86 47.34 0.83 18.28
C LYS A 86 48.04 -0.27 17.49
N MET A 87 47.34 -0.94 16.58
CA MET A 87 47.93 -2.00 15.74
C MET A 87 48.95 -1.44 14.75
N THR A 88 48.68 -0.26 14.18
CA THR A 88 49.62 0.43 13.29
C THR A 88 50.89 0.84 14.03
N GLN A 89 50.77 1.34 15.27
CA GLN A 89 51.93 1.64 16.12
C GLN A 89 52.73 0.37 16.45
N ALA A 90 52.06 -0.74 16.77
CA ALA A 90 52.72 -2.01 17.02
C ALA A 90 53.49 -2.50 15.79
N GLN A 91 52.87 -2.47 14.60
CA GLN A 91 53.53 -2.85 13.35
C GLN A 91 54.74 -1.97 13.04
N ASN A 92 54.63 -0.64 13.21
CA ASN A 92 55.75 0.28 13.03
C ASN A 92 56.91 -0.04 13.99
N MET A 93 56.60 -0.44 15.22
CA MET A 93 57.60 -0.85 16.21
C MET A 93 58.29 -2.17 15.80
N GLU A 94 57.53 -3.14 15.29
CA GLU A 94 58.09 -4.40 14.75
C GLU A 94 59.00 -4.16 13.54
N MET A 95 58.57 -3.30 12.60
CA MET A 95 59.41 -2.90 11.47
C MET A 95 60.69 -2.17 11.94
N ALA A 96 60.59 -1.34 12.97
CA ALA A 96 61.76 -0.67 13.55
C ALA A 96 62.75 -1.66 14.19
N LYS A 97 62.27 -2.70 14.89
CA LYS A 97 63.11 -3.78 15.43
C LYS A 97 63.78 -4.58 14.31
N ALA A 98 63.02 -4.95 13.28
CA ALA A 98 63.55 -5.68 12.13
C ALA A 98 64.68 -4.89 11.45
N ILE A 99 64.49 -3.58 11.20
CA ILE A 99 65.54 -2.72 10.62
C ILE A 99 66.72 -2.60 11.58
N ALA A 100 66.48 -2.39 12.88
CA ALA A 100 67.53 -2.27 13.89
C ALA A 100 68.42 -3.51 13.98
N SER A 101 67.86 -4.71 13.75
CA SER A 101 68.62 -5.97 13.72
C SER A 101 69.62 -6.08 12.57
N THR A 102 69.49 -5.23 11.54
CA THR A 102 70.37 -5.21 10.36
C THR A 102 71.42 -4.08 10.40
N LEU A 103 71.44 -3.26 11.46
CA LEU A 103 72.37 -2.15 11.60
C LEU A 103 73.76 -2.62 12.04
N GLU A 104 74.79 -2.16 11.33
CA GLU A 104 76.21 -2.36 11.69
C GLU A 104 76.84 -1.01 12.11
N GLU A 105 77.68 -1.00 13.14
CA GLU A 105 78.29 0.22 13.66
C GLU A 105 79.30 0.80 12.64
N GLY A 106 79.09 2.06 12.22
CA GLY A 106 79.97 2.78 11.28
C GLY A 106 79.56 2.72 9.81
N GLU A 107 78.65 1.81 9.43
CA GLU A 107 78.05 1.74 8.10
C GLU A 107 76.83 2.68 7.98
N PRO A 108 76.61 3.35 6.84
CA PRO A 108 75.46 4.23 6.65
C PRO A 108 74.16 3.42 6.51
N CYS A 109 73.16 3.74 7.33
CA CYS A 109 71.83 3.10 7.28
C CYS A 109 71.14 3.28 5.91
N LEU A 110 70.49 2.23 5.40
CA LEU A 110 69.78 2.26 4.12
C LEU A 110 68.53 3.15 4.09
N VAL A 111 67.96 3.47 5.26
CA VAL A 111 66.72 4.26 5.35
C VAL A 111 67.03 5.77 5.47
N CYS A 112 67.99 6.15 6.31
CA CYS A 112 68.30 7.57 6.58
C CYS A 112 69.74 8.00 6.27
N GLY A 113 70.65 7.09 5.94
CA GLY A 113 72.06 7.38 5.63
C GLY A 113 72.97 7.68 6.83
N SER A 114 72.45 7.68 8.06
CA SER A 114 73.24 7.94 9.27
C SER A 114 74.09 6.73 9.67
N LYS A 115 75.27 7.00 10.24
CA LYS A 115 76.23 5.98 10.69
C LYS A 115 76.16 5.67 12.19
N HIS A 116 75.34 6.41 12.94
CA HIS A 116 75.27 6.33 14.39
C HIS A 116 73.82 6.35 14.87
N HIS A 117 73.44 5.36 15.69
CA HIS A 117 72.10 5.19 16.25
C HIS A 117 72.22 4.94 17.76
N PRO A 118 72.07 5.96 18.62
CA PRO A 118 72.28 5.82 20.06
C PRO A 118 71.17 5.05 20.78
N HIS A 119 69.99 4.91 20.16
CA HIS A 119 68.82 4.20 20.72
C HIS A 119 68.12 3.33 19.67
N PRO A 120 68.76 2.25 19.18
CA PRO A 120 68.12 1.33 18.25
C PRO A 120 66.97 0.57 18.94
N ALA A 121 65.95 0.21 18.19
CA ALA A 121 64.86 -0.61 18.70
C ALA A 121 65.39 -2.01 19.09
N HIS A 122 64.95 -2.55 20.24
CA HIS A 122 65.44 -3.82 20.78
C HIS A 122 64.35 -4.92 20.72
N GLY A 123 64.77 -6.17 20.49
CA GLY A 123 63.91 -7.37 20.45
C GLY A 123 63.91 -8.07 19.08
N GLU A 124 63.49 -9.34 19.03
CA GLU A 124 63.21 -10.05 17.77
C GLU A 124 61.86 -9.60 17.21
N ALA A 125 61.76 -9.53 15.88
CA ALA A 125 60.52 -9.13 15.21
C ALA A 125 59.53 -10.32 15.15
N GLU A 126 58.28 -10.11 15.56
CA GLU A 126 57.22 -11.11 15.47
C GLU A 126 56.36 -10.91 14.21
N ASP A 127 56.10 -11.99 13.47
CA ASP A 127 55.36 -11.98 12.18
C ASP A 127 53.82 -11.96 12.34
N SER A 128 53.30 -11.87 13.58
CA SER A 128 51.86 -12.00 13.89
C SER A 128 51.02 -10.76 13.55
N SER A 129 51.64 -9.61 13.26
CA SER A 129 50.94 -8.31 13.19
C SER A 129 50.08 -8.09 11.94
N SER A 130 50.27 -8.85 10.85
CA SER A 130 49.62 -8.52 9.56
C SER A 130 48.12 -8.83 9.54
N GLU A 131 47.70 -9.93 10.17
CA GLU A 131 46.29 -10.34 10.18
C GLU A 131 45.47 -9.53 11.20
N GLU A 132 46.04 -9.23 12.37
CA GLU A 132 45.39 -8.40 13.38
C GLU A 132 45.18 -6.96 12.89
N LEU A 133 46.15 -6.40 12.15
CA LEU A 133 46.01 -5.08 11.52
C LEU A 133 44.91 -5.08 10.45
N ARG A 134 44.84 -6.14 9.64
CA ARG A 134 43.78 -6.30 8.62
C ARG A 134 42.41 -6.32 9.27
N GLN A 135 42.24 -7.10 10.35
CA GLN A 135 40.99 -7.16 11.12
C GLN A 135 40.62 -5.80 11.74
N ALA A 136 41.60 -5.06 12.29
CA ALA A 136 41.36 -3.74 12.85
C ALA A 136 40.92 -2.73 11.77
N LYS A 137 41.50 -2.82 10.56
CA LYS A 137 41.10 -2.00 9.42
C LYS A 137 39.71 -2.34 8.93
N ASP A 138 39.40 -3.62 8.75
CA ASP A 138 38.08 -4.09 8.33
C ASP A 138 37.00 -3.66 9.36
N ALA A 139 37.33 -3.71 10.66
CA ALA A 139 36.44 -3.20 11.72
C ALA A 139 36.21 -1.69 11.65
N MET A 140 37.25 -0.89 11.33
CA MET A 140 37.09 0.55 11.11
C MET A 140 36.20 0.83 9.89
N ASP A 141 36.49 0.19 8.76
CA ASP A 141 35.74 0.38 7.51
C ASP A 141 34.26 -0.02 7.70
N GLY A 142 34.01 -1.11 8.43
CA GLY A 142 32.67 -1.53 8.86
C GLY A 142 31.96 -0.47 9.70
N ALA A 143 32.63 0.04 10.74
CA ALA A 143 32.06 1.08 11.61
C ALA A 143 31.77 2.40 10.87
N VAL A 144 32.61 2.79 9.91
CA VAL A 144 32.37 3.96 9.04
C VAL A 144 31.12 3.73 8.18
N LEU A 145 30.99 2.55 7.59
CA LEU A 145 29.83 2.20 6.76
C LEU A 145 28.55 2.22 7.59
N GLU A 146 28.55 1.60 8.76
CA GLU A 146 27.40 1.56 9.68
C GLU A 146 26.96 2.95 10.12
N LEU A 147 27.91 3.83 10.51
CA LEU A 147 27.61 5.21 10.86
C LEU A 147 27.01 5.96 9.66
N SER A 148 27.60 5.83 8.46
CA SER A 148 27.08 6.42 7.23
C SER A 148 25.64 5.95 6.93
N THR A 149 25.37 4.65 7.06
CA THR A 149 24.01 4.11 6.85
C THR A 149 23.01 4.64 7.87
N SER A 150 23.38 4.69 9.15
CA SER A 150 22.52 5.21 10.22
C SER A 150 22.23 6.70 10.04
N THR A 151 23.21 7.49 9.63
CA THR A 151 23.03 8.92 9.33
C THR A 151 22.11 9.14 8.13
N LYS A 152 22.26 8.35 7.07
CA LYS A 152 21.35 8.39 5.91
C LYS A 152 19.92 8.02 6.31
N GLU A 153 19.75 7.06 7.21
CA GLU A 153 18.45 6.67 7.73
C GLU A 153 17.79 7.79 8.55
N VAL A 154 18.56 8.49 9.39
CA VAL A 154 18.08 9.69 10.09
C VAL A 154 17.60 10.76 9.09
N GLU A 155 18.34 11.03 8.02
CA GLU A 155 17.93 11.99 6.99
C GLU A 155 16.72 11.54 6.16
N ARG A 156 16.52 10.22 6.00
CA ARG A 156 15.32 9.65 5.37
C ARG A 156 14.10 9.85 6.28
N LEU A 157 14.21 9.43 7.55
CA LEU A 157 13.15 9.56 8.55
C LEU A 157 12.80 11.02 8.84
N LYS A 158 13.77 11.94 8.77
CA LYS A 158 13.52 13.38 8.92
C LYS A 158 12.61 13.91 7.81
N ARG A 159 12.83 13.49 6.55
CA ARG A 159 11.97 13.84 5.41
C ARG A 159 10.58 13.22 5.53
N GLU A 160 10.50 12.00 6.03
CA GLU A 160 9.23 11.31 6.28
C GLU A 160 8.39 12.04 7.34
N VAL A 161 8.99 12.40 8.49
CA VAL A 161 8.36 13.22 9.52
C VAL A 161 7.92 14.58 8.95
N GLU A 162 8.73 15.24 8.14
CA GLU A 162 8.36 16.51 7.50
C GLU A 162 7.14 16.35 6.58
N GLY A 163 7.08 15.25 5.82
CA GLY A 163 5.94 14.89 4.98
C GLY A 163 4.66 14.69 5.80
N SER A 164 4.72 13.85 6.84
CA SER A 164 3.58 13.57 7.73
C SER A 164 3.09 14.83 8.45
N ARG A 165 4.00 15.73 8.84
CA ARG A 165 3.65 17.03 9.43
C ARG A 165 2.99 17.99 8.44
N LYS A 166 3.46 18.02 7.19
CA LYS A 166 2.84 18.82 6.12
C LYS A 166 1.40 18.39 5.83
N VAL A 167 1.13 17.08 5.84
CA VAL A 167 -0.24 16.56 5.70
C VAL A 167 -1.16 17.06 6.81
N LEU A 168 -0.63 17.26 8.02
CA LEU A 168 -1.35 17.84 9.16
C LEU A 168 -1.34 19.38 9.18
N GLY A 169 -0.75 20.05 8.17
CA GLY A 169 -0.65 21.51 8.12
C GLY A 169 0.28 22.12 9.18
N LEU A 170 1.15 21.33 9.80
CA LEU A 170 2.05 21.76 10.88
C LEU A 170 3.33 22.39 10.30
N LYS A 171 3.78 23.47 10.93
CA LYS A 171 5.08 24.11 10.62
C LYS A 171 6.21 23.47 11.43
N GLU A 172 7.44 23.79 11.08
CA GLU A 172 8.61 23.34 11.85
C GLU A 172 8.57 23.92 13.26
N GLY A 173 8.65 23.06 14.29
CA GLY A 173 8.56 23.46 15.70
C GLY A 173 7.19 23.27 16.37
N ASP A 174 6.11 23.08 15.59
CA ASP A 174 4.78 22.85 16.17
C ASP A 174 4.71 21.50 16.90
N GLY A 175 3.97 21.46 18.02
CA GLY A 175 3.66 20.20 18.70
C GLY A 175 2.80 19.30 17.81
N LEU A 176 2.97 17.98 17.95
CA LEU A 176 2.02 17.05 17.34
C LEU A 176 0.64 17.22 18.02
N PRO A 177 -0.46 17.21 17.25
CA PRO A 177 -1.81 17.27 17.79
C PRO A 177 -2.11 16.11 18.74
N ASP A 178 -3.10 16.30 19.61
CA ASP A 178 -3.55 15.25 20.51
C ASP A 178 -4.20 14.10 19.73
N GLU A 179 -3.56 12.94 19.79
CA GLU A 179 -4.01 11.71 19.16
C GLU A 179 -5.26 11.15 19.86
N GLU A 180 -5.35 11.30 21.18
CA GLU A 180 -6.46 10.76 21.98
C GLU A 180 -7.74 11.54 21.67
N GLY A 181 -7.69 12.88 21.72
CA GLY A 181 -8.79 13.74 21.30
C GLY A 181 -9.21 13.54 19.85
N ALA A 182 -8.26 13.30 18.92
CA ALA A 182 -8.60 13.02 17.53
C ALA A 182 -9.34 11.68 17.35
N ARG A 183 -8.92 10.64 18.07
CA ARG A 183 -9.59 9.32 18.08
C ARG A 183 -10.95 9.38 18.77
N GLU A 184 -11.05 10.14 19.85
CA GLU A 184 -12.32 10.39 20.54
C GLU A 184 -13.32 11.04 19.58
N ARG A 185 -12.91 12.12 18.90
CA ARG A 185 -13.75 12.80 17.91
C ARG A 185 -14.18 11.88 16.76
N GLN A 186 -13.27 11.04 16.27
CA GLN A 186 -13.59 10.02 15.27
C GLN A 186 -14.65 9.04 15.78
N ARG A 187 -14.49 8.53 17.02
CA ARG A 187 -15.43 7.57 17.61
C ARG A 187 -16.82 8.18 17.77
N VAL A 188 -16.89 9.38 18.35
CA VAL A 188 -18.14 10.10 18.57
C VAL A 188 -18.87 10.36 17.25
N LEU A 189 -18.16 10.79 16.19
CA LEU A 189 -18.78 11.04 14.88
C LEU A 189 -19.28 9.75 14.23
N ARG A 190 -18.58 8.62 14.42
CA ARG A 190 -19.04 7.31 13.94
C ARG A 190 -20.32 6.88 14.64
N GLU A 191 -20.37 6.99 15.97
CA GLU A 191 -21.57 6.65 16.75
C GLU A 191 -22.76 7.53 16.33
N LEU A 192 -22.53 8.82 16.05
CA LEU A 192 -23.56 9.72 15.52
C LEU A 192 -24.01 9.30 14.10
N SER A 193 -23.07 8.99 13.22
CA SER A 193 -23.32 8.51 11.85
C SER A 193 -24.19 7.25 11.87
N ASP A 194 -23.89 6.30 12.75
CA ASP A 194 -24.68 5.08 12.94
C ASP A 194 -26.10 5.37 13.44
N HIS A 195 -26.25 6.29 14.40
CA HIS A 195 -27.57 6.70 14.89
C HIS A 195 -28.42 7.40 13.81
N LEU A 196 -27.81 8.25 12.98
CA LEU A 196 -28.49 8.92 11.86
C LEU A 196 -28.88 7.93 10.76
N ARG A 197 -28.04 6.93 10.49
CA ARG A 197 -28.37 5.84 9.56
C ARG A 197 -29.55 5.00 10.07
N GLN A 198 -29.58 4.70 11.36
CA GLN A 198 -30.74 4.06 12.00
C GLN A 198 -31.98 4.92 11.86
N ARG A 199 -31.89 6.24 12.08
CA ARG A 199 -33.00 7.19 11.89
C ARG A 199 -33.57 7.12 10.48
N ALA A 200 -32.71 7.15 9.45
CA ALA A 200 -33.12 7.05 8.05
C ALA A 200 -33.85 5.74 7.77
N SER A 201 -33.33 4.61 8.28
CA SER A 201 -33.97 3.30 8.17
C SER A 201 -35.34 3.24 8.87
N LEU A 202 -35.43 3.74 10.10
CA LEU A 202 -36.67 3.76 10.87
C LEU A 202 -37.73 4.68 10.23
N ASN A 203 -37.33 5.83 9.68
CA ASN A 203 -38.22 6.69 8.91
C ASN A 203 -38.74 6.00 7.64
N GLY A 204 -37.89 5.24 6.94
CA GLY A 204 -38.32 4.39 5.82
C GLY A 204 -39.31 3.32 6.25
N ALA A 205 -39.07 2.66 7.38
CA ALA A 205 -39.98 1.67 7.95
C ALA A 205 -41.33 2.29 8.36
N LEU A 206 -41.31 3.48 8.98
CA LEU A 206 -42.52 4.22 9.34
C LEU A 206 -43.32 4.63 8.10
N ALA A 207 -42.66 5.10 7.05
CA ALA A 207 -43.30 5.43 5.78
C ALA A 207 -43.96 4.20 5.15
N ASN A 208 -43.27 3.06 5.14
CA ASN A 208 -43.79 1.79 4.62
C ASN A 208 -44.97 1.27 5.45
N ALA A 209 -44.85 1.27 6.78
CA ALA A 209 -45.92 0.86 7.68
C ALA A 209 -47.16 1.76 7.51
N SER A 210 -46.96 3.07 7.37
CA SER A 210 -48.03 4.04 7.13
C SER A 210 -48.71 3.82 5.78
N ALA A 211 -47.95 3.54 4.73
CA ALA A 211 -48.47 3.24 3.40
C ALA A 211 -49.25 1.91 3.38
N TYR A 212 -48.72 0.87 4.03
CA TYR A 212 -49.37 -0.41 4.19
C TYR A 212 -50.69 -0.30 4.96
N TRP A 213 -50.68 0.41 6.10
CA TRP A 213 -51.90 0.64 6.88
C TRP A 213 -52.98 1.35 6.06
N LYS A 214 -52.61 2.38 5.29
CA LYS A 214 -53.53 3.08 4.37
C LYS A 214 -54.08 2.18 3.26
N ALA A 215 -53.29 1.25 2.74
CA ALA A 215 -53.67 0.41 1.60
C ALA A 215 -54.46 -0.85 1.99
N VAL A 216 -54.14 -1.46 3.13
CA VAL A 216 -54.63 -2.81 3.49
C VAL A 216 -55.48 -2.80 4.77
N GLU A 217 -55.06 -2.09 5.81
CA GLU A 217 -55.70 -2.12 7.12
C GLU A 217 -56.73 -1.00 7.36
N ASN A 218 -56.81 0.01 6.48
CA ASN A 218 -57.82 1.08 6.51
C ASN A 218 -58.64 1.21 5.20
N PRO A 219 -59.33 0.14 4.74
CA PRO A 219 -60.12 0.20 3.51
C PRO A 219 -61.34 1.13 3.62
N LEU A 220 -61.84 1.40 4.83
CA LEU A 220 -63.04 2.20 5.06
C LEU A 220 -62.77 3.70 5.30
N LYS A 221 -61.50 4.14 5.31
CA LYS A 221 -61.09 5.52 5.58
C LYS A 221 -61.73 6.11 6.85
N LEU A 222 -61.87 5.32 7.91
CA LEU A 222 -62.49 5.74 9.18
C LEU A 222 -61.45 6.37 10.11
N ASP A 223 -60.72 7.35 9.58
CA ASP A 223 -59.60 8.03 10.22
C ASP A 223 -60.02 9.21 11.12
N THR A 224 -61.31 9.55 11.18
CA THR A 224 -61.87 10.56 12.09
C THR A 224 -63.14 10.09 12.79
N ARG A 225 -63.39 10.60 14.00
CA ARG A 225 -64.61 10.31 14.78
C ARG A 225 -65.89 10.59 13.97
N GLU A 226 -65.86 11.65 13.17
CA GLU A 226 -66.93 12.06 12.24
C GLU A 226 -67.23 11.02 11.15
N LYS A 227 -66.19 10.41 10.55
CA LYS A 227 -66.39 9.37 9.53
C LYS A 227 -66.85 8.05 10.14
N ILE A 228 -66.40 7.74 11.36
CA ILE A 228 -66.90 6.61 12.14
C ILE A 228 -68.40 6.79 12.44
N ASP A 229 -68.81 8.00 12.81
CA ASP A 229 -70.22 8.31 13.08
C ASP A 229 -71.10 8.29 11.82
N GLN A 230 -70.57 8.64 10.64
CA GLN A 230 -71.27 8.52 9.35
C GLN A 230 -71.38 7.08 8.83
N ALA A 231 -70.47 6.18 9.21
CA ALA A 231 -70.50 4.76 8.84
C ALA A 231 -71.35 3.90 9.79
N LYS A 232 -71.89 4.49 10.87
CA LYS A 232 -72.83 3.80 11.76
C LYS A 232 -74.15 3.57 11.04
N ILE A 233 -74.49 2.30 10.84
CA ILE A 233 -75.82 1.89 10.41
C ILE A 233 -76.77 2.09 11.60
N GLU A 234 -77.92 2.75 11.39
CA GLU A 234 -78.97 2.87 12.41
C GLU A 234 -79.43 1.48 12.87
N GLU A 235 -79.68 1.31 14.18
CA GLU A 235 -79.98 0.02 14.83
C GLU A 235 -81.14 -0.75 14.15
N ASP A 236 -82.09 0.00 13.57
CA ASP A 236 -83.27 -0.51 12.85
C ASP A 236 -82.94 -1.09 11.45
N SER A 237 -81.83 -0.64 10.84
CA SER A 237 -81.34 -1.15 9.55
C SER A 237 -80.45 -2.39 9.72
N LEU A 238 -79.78 -2.53 10.87
CA LEU A 238 -79.02 -3.74 11.21
C LEU A 238 -79.95 -4.96 11.38
N GLY A 239 -81.11 -4.76 12.03
CA GLY A 239 -82.13 -5.79 12.19
C GLY A 239 -82.64 -6.33 10.86
N LYS A 240 -82.93 -5.44 9.88
CA LYS A 240 -83.37 -5.85 8.54
C LYS A 240 -82.32 -6.67 7.78
N ILE A 241 -81.04 -6.28 7.88
CA ILE A 241 -79.95 -7.02 7.24
C ILE A 241 -79.75 -8.39 7.90
N VAL A 242 -79.86 -8.48 9.22
CA VAL A 242 -79.79 -9.76 9.95
C VAL A 242 -80.96 -10.67 9.58
N ASP A 243 -82.18 -10.12 9.45
CA ASP A 243 -83.34 -10.87 9.01
C ASP A 243 -83.19 -11.36 7.56
N GLU A 244 -82.66 -10.52 6.65
CA GLU A 244 -82.36 -10.90 5.26
C GLU A 244 -81.29 -12.00 5.17
N ILE A 245 -80.24 -11.92 5.97
CA ILE A 245 -79.22 -12.98 6.08
C ILE A 245 -79.83 -14.27 6.64
N GLY A 246 -80.71 -14.17 7.65
CA GLY A 246 -81.41 -15.31 8.20
C GLY A 246 -82.32 -16.01 7.19
N VAL A 247 -83.04 -15.24 6.36
CA VAL A 247 -83.86 -15.76 5.26
C VAL A 247 -82.99 -16.40 4.17
N PHE A 248 -81.84 -15.79 3.85
CA PHE A 248 -80.89 -16.33 2.88
C PHE A 248 -80.26 -17.65 3.36
N ASP A 249 -79.83 -17.73 4.62
CA ASP A 249 -79.30 -18.96 5.23
C ASP A 249 -80.33 -20.08 5.31
N LEU A 250 -81.61 -19.72 5.57
CA LEU A 250 -82.70 -20.68 5.52
C LEU A 250 -82.92 -21.20 4.10
N GLY A 251 -82.83 -20.31 3.10
CA GLY A 251 -82.88 -20.65 1.68
C GLY A 251 -81.72 -21.54 1.22
N LEU A 252 -80.51 -21.27 1.71
CA LEU A 252 -79.33 -22.12 1.51
C LEU A 252 -79.54 -23.51 2.10
N LYS A 253 -80.05 -23.61 3.33
CA LYS A 253 -80.33 -24.90 3.97
C LYS A 253 -81.42 -25.71 3.26
N VAL A 254 -82.44 -25.05 2.70
CA VAL A 254 -83.49 -25.72 1.91
C VAL A 254 -82.93 -26.17 0.56
N ASN A 255 -82.17 -25.32 -0.14
CA ASN A 255 -81.49 -25.70 -1.39
C ASN A 255 -80.45 -26.81 -1.19
N ASP A 256 -79.69 -26.78 -0.08
CA ASP A 256 -78.72 -27.83 0.27
C ASP A 256 -79.42 -29.15 0.60
N ARG A 257 -80.61 -29.10 1.19
CA ARG A 257 -81.43 -30.30 1.45
C ARG A 257 -82.00 -30.88 0.16
N ASP A 258 -82.45 -30.03 -0.75
CA ASP A 258 -82.99 -30.43 -2.06
C ASP A 258 -81.88 -30.94 -3.02
N LEU A 259 -80.66 -30.42 -2.91
CA LEU A 259 -79.46 -30.92 -3.62
C LEU A 259 -78.91 -32.25 -3.04
N ALA A 260 -79.25 -32.58 -1.79
CA ALA A 260 -78.77 -33.77 -1.10
C ALA A 260 -79.62 -35.04 -1.32
N GLU A 261 -80.85 -34.93 -1.81
CA GLU A 261 -81.77 -36.08 -1.93
C GLU A 261 -81.60 -36.95 -3.20
N GLU A 262 -80.75 -36.58 -4.18
CA GLU A 262 -80.52 -37.42 -5.39
C GLU A 262 -79.07 -37.87 -5.61
N ARG A 263 -78.12 -37.51 -4.72
CA ARG A 263 -76.70 -37.89 -4.86
C ARG A 263 -76.11 -38.71 -3.71
N ILE A 264 -76.87 -38.97 -2.64
CA ILE A 264 -76.44 -39.84 -1.53
C ILE A 264 -77.14 -41.21 -1.62
N ALA A 265 -77.18 -41.80 -2.81
CA ALA A 265 -77.39 -43.23 -3.01
C ALA A 265 -76.13 -43.92 -3.62
N LYS A 266 -75.02 -43.20 -3.73
CA LYS A 266 -73.75 -43.71 -4.31
C LYS A 266 -72.47 -43.28 -3.58
N ALA A 267 -72.56 -42.84 -2.32
CA ALA A 267 -71.38 -42.53 -1.51
C ALA A 267 -71.38 -43.21 -0.12
N GLU A 268 -72.26 -44.19 0.12
CA GLU A 268 -72.05 -45.18 1.17
C GLU A 268 -70.98 -46.17 0.71
N GLY A 269 -69.70 -45.80 0.86
CA GLY A 269 -68.60 -46.69 0.49
C GLY A 269 -67.18 -46.12 0.53
N LEU A 270 -66.97 -44.82 0.76
CA LEU A 270 -65.62 -44.28 0.88
C LEU A 270 -65.28 -43.97 2.34
N LYS A 271 -64.30 -44.73 2.87
CA LYS A 271 -63.73 -44.51 4.20
C LYS A 271 -62.94 -43.20 4.22
N ALA A 272 -62.97 -42.51 5.36
CA ALA A 272 -62.12 -41.36 5.64
C ALA A 272 -60.65 -41.69 5.29
N GLN A 273 -60.09 -40.93 4.35
CA GLN A 273 -58.72 -41.14 3.90
C GLN A 273 -57.76 -40.54 4.93
N ASP A 274 -56.83 -41.35 5.43
CA ASP A 274 -55.84 -40.95 6.43
C ASP A 274 -54.77 -40.07 5.77
N ILE A 275 -54.87 -38.76 5.98
CA ILE A 275 -53.97 -37.74 5.40
C ILE A 275 -52.64 -37.57 6.18
N LYS A 276 -52.38 -38.39 7.20
CA LYS A 276 -51.14 -38.28 7.99
C LYS A 276 -49.89 -38.42 7.14
N GLU A 277 -49.89 -39.31 6.15
CA GLU A 277 -48.76 -39.45 5.22
C GLU A 277 -48.56 -38.19 4.37
N ASP A 278 -49.63 -37.56 3.90
CA ASP A 278 -49.53 -36.35 3.07
C ASP A 278 -49.04 -35.14 3.90
N VAL A 279 -49.44 -35.05 5.17
CA VAL A 279 -48.93 -34.04 6.11
C VAL A 279 -47.44 -34.24 6.41
N GLU A 280 -46.99 -35.47 6.60
CA GLU A 280 -45.57 -35.76 6.79
C GLU A 280 -44.75 -35.48 5.52
N ARG A 281 -45.26 -35.86 4.33
CA ARG A 281 -44.61 -35.50 3.05
C ARG A 281 -44.50 -33.98 2.86
N HIS A 282 -45.51 -33.20 3.26
CA HIS A 282 -45.46 -31.74 3.18
C HIS A 282 -44.42 -31.15 4.15
N LYS A 283 -44.30 -31.70 5.37
CA LYS A 283 -43.25 -31.28 6.32
C LYS A 283 -41.85 -31.61 5.80
N GLU A 284 -41.66 -32.81 5.25
CA GLU A 284 -40.38 -33.21 4.62
C GLU A 284 -40.03 -32.31 3.43
N ALA A 285 -41.01 -31.99 2.58
CA ALA A 285 -40.81 -31.07 1.46
C ALA A 285 -40.49 -29.64 1.93
N GLY A 286 -41.15 -29.15 2.98
CA GLY A 286 -40.85 -27.85 3.60
C GLY A 286 -39.45 -27.80 4.22
N GLY A 287 -39.01 -28.89 4.86
CA GLY A 287 -37.65 -29.01 5.38
C GLY A 287 -36.59 -28.93 4.28
N LYS A 288 -36.79 -29.66 3.17
CA LYS A 288 -35.91 -29.59 2.00
C LYS A 288 -35.87 -28.20 1.37
N LEU A 289 -37.01 -27.52 1.26
CA LEU A 289 -37.05 -26.15 0.72
C LEU A 289 -36.21 -25.18 1.56
N VAL A 290 -36.29 -25.27 2.89
CA VAL A 290 -35.49 -24.42 3.79
C VAL A 290 -33.99 -24.71 3.67
N GLU A 291 -33.61 -25.98 3.51
CA GLU A 291 -32.21 -26.36 3.24
C GLU A 291 -31.73 -25.82 1.88
N ASP A 292 -32.55 -25.91 0.84
CA ASP A 292 -32.25 -25.39 -0.49
C ASP A 292 -32.14 -23.86 -0.50
N GLU A 293 -33.01 -23.14 0.24
CA GLU A 293 -32.95 -21.68 0.40
C GLU A 293 -31.70 -21.24 1.15
N ALA A 294 -31.29 -21.98 2.18
CA ALA A 294 -30.03 -21.74 2.89
C ALA A 294 -28.82 -21.96 1.96
N GLY A 295 -28.82 -23.06 1.21
CA GLY A 295 -27.78 -23.35 0.22
C GLY A 295 -27.70 -22.30 -0.90
N HIS A 296 -28.85 -21.81 -1.38
CA HIS A 296 -28.91 -20.74 -2.37
C HIS A 296 -28.36 -19.43 -1.80
N ARG A 297 -28.69 -19.07 -0.56
CA ARG A 297 -28.14 -17.87 0.11
C ARG A 297 -26.61 -17.95 0.22
N ASP A 298 -26.07 -19.12 0.58
CA ASP A 298 -24.64 -19.34 0.68
C ASP A 298 -23.96 -19.25 -0.70
N MET A 299 -24.57 -19.80 -1.75
CA MET A 299 -24.08 -19.68 -3.13
C MET A 299 -24.09 -18.23 -3.65
N VAL A 300 -25.15 -17.46 -3.35
CA VAL A 300 -25.23 -16.04 -3.72
C VAL A 300 -24.12 -15.26 -3.03
N LYS A 301 -23.90 -15.51 -1.73
CA LYS A 301 -22.81 -14.88 -0.99
C LYS A 301 -21.44 -15.25 -1.57
N ALA A 302 -21.19 -16.53 -1.84
CA ALA A 302 -19.94 -16.98 -2.46
C ALA A 302 -19.70 -16.36 -3.85
N THR A 303 -20.76 -16.13 -4.62
CA THR A 303 -20.68 -15.48 -5.93
C THR A 303 -20.37 -13.98 -5.79
N SER A 304 -20.97 -13.30 -4.81
CA SER A 304 -20.65 -11.91 -4.47
C SER A 304 -19.19 -11.77 -4.03
N ASP A 305 -18.75 -12.61 -3.09
CA ASP A 305 -17.36 -12.60 -2.59
C ASP A 305 -16.36 -12.85 -3.73
N LEU A 306 -16.70 -13.73 -4.70
CA LEU A 306 -15.90 -13.97 -5.89
C LEU A 306 -15.88 -12.78 -6.84
N GLN A 307 -17.01 -12.09 -7.01
CA GLN A 307 -17.12 -10.89 -7.85
C GLN A 307 -16.26 -9.76 -7.29
N ASP A 308 -16.32 -9.52 -5.98
CA ASP A 308 -15.48 -8.55 -5.28
C ASP A 308 -13.99 -8.89 -5.43
N SER A 309 -13.65 -10.19 -5.34
CA SER A 309 -12.28 -10.67 -5.54
C SER A 309 -11.79 -10.44 -6.97
N VAL A 310 -12.65 -10.62 -7.97
CA VAL A 310 -12.31 -10.36 -9.39
C VAL A 310 -12.10 -8.87 -9.64
N GLU A 311 -12.95 -8.01 -9.07
CA GLU A 311 -12.79 -6.56 -9.17
C GLU A 311 -11.49 -6.08 -8.51
N HIS A 312 -11.20 -6.61 -7.31
CA HIS A 312 -9.95 -6.29 -6.60
C HIS A 312 -8.70 -6.76 -7.35
N LEU A 313 -8.74 -7.97 -7.93
CA LEU A 313 -7.65 -8.47 -8.78
C LEU A 313 -7.51 -7.64 -10.06
N GLY A 314 -8.61 -7.21 -10.66
CA GLY A 314 -8.60 -6.31 -11.83
C GLY A 314 -7.87 -5.00 -11.51
N GLY A 315 -8.22 -4.34 -10.41
CA GLY A 315 -7.53 -3.12 -9.97
C GLY A 315 -6.06 -3.34 -9.66
N SER A 316 -5.70 -4.47 -9.02
CA SER A 316 -4.29 -4.82 -8.75
C SER A 316 -3.48 -5.05 -10.02
N ILE A 317 -4.10 -5.61 -11.08
CA ILE A 317 -3.45 -5.80 -12.38
C ILE A 317 -3.24 -4.45 -13.06
N GLU A 318 -4.23 -3.56 -13.03
CA GLU A 318 -4.10 -2.20 -13.58
C GLU A 318 -2.97 -1.42 -12.88
N GLU A 319 -2.91 -1.47 -11.55
CA GLU A 319 -1.80 -0.87 -10.78
C GLU A 319 -0.44 -1.46 -11.16
N HIS A 320 -0.37 -2.78 -11.37
CA HIS A 320 0.86 -3.45 -11.79
C HIS A 320 1.25 -3.05 -13.22
N ASP A 321 0.31 -2.96 -14.14
CA ASP A 321 0.55 -2.54 -15.53
C ASP A 321 1.02 -1.07 -15.60
N GLU A 322 0.44 -0.19 -14.78
CA GLU A 322 0.91 1.20 -14.63
C GLU A 322 2.34 1.26 -14.07
N LEU A 323 2.64 0.44 -13.07
CA LEU A 323 3.98 0.35 -12.49
C LEU A 323 4.99 -0.20 -13.51
N ASP A 324 4.64 -1.26 -14.23
CA ASP A 324 5.47 -1.85 -15.28
C ASP A 324 5.75 -0.84 -16.39
N GLU A 325 4.74 -0.11 -16.86
CA GLU A 325 4.94 0.90 -17.91
C GLU A 325 5.77 2.08 -17.40
N SER A 326 5.55 2.54 -16.15
CA SER A 326 6.34 3.63 -15.55
C SER A 326 7.81 3.25 -15.28
N THR A 327 8.11 1.97 -15.09
CA THR A 327 9.45 1.47 -14.76
C THR A 327 10.17 0.81 -15.93
N LYS A 328 9.52 0.69 -17.08
CA LYS A 328 10.01 0.04 -18.30
C LYS A 328 11.39 0.50 -18.74
N ASP A 329 11.63 1.81 -18.76
CA ASP A 329 12.92 2.39 -19.15
C ASP A 329 14.03 2.04 -18.14
N LEU A 330 13.72 2.07 -16.85
CA LEU A 330 14.67 1.71 -15.79
C LEU A 330 15.00 0.22 -15.82
N LEU A 331 14.01 -0.64 -16.05
CA LEU A 331 14.20 -2.07 -16.22
C LEU A 331 15.00 -2.37 -17.48
N TRP A 332 14.73 -1.66 -18.58
CA TRP A 332 15.50 -1.77 -19.82
C TRP A 332 16.98 -1.44 -19.58
N VAL A 333 17.28 -0.30 -18.93
CA VAL A 333 18.66 0.10 -18.58
C VAL A 333 19.29 -0.93 -17.65
N ASN A 334 18.61 -1.35 -16.59
CA ASN A 334 19.13 -2.31 -15.63
C ASN A 334 19.43 -3.68 -16.28
N ASN A 335 18.57 -4.14 -17.18
CA ASN A 335 18.77 -5.40 -17.91
C ASN A 335 19.97 -5.31 -18.86
N HIS A 336 20.17 -4.17 -19.54
CA HIS A 336 21.36 -3.94 -20.38
C HIS A 336 22.64 -3.87 -19.54
N LEU A 337 22.64 -3.12 -18.44
CA LEU A 337 23.81 -3.01 -17.55
C LEU A 337 24.17 -4.34 -16.88
N ARG A 338 23.19 -5.19 -16.58
CA ARG A 338 23.43 -6.53 -16.01
C ARG A 338 23.76 -7.60 -17.06
N GLY A 339 23.76 -7.25 -18.34
CA GLY A 339 24.01 -8.19 -19.44
C GLY A 339 22.94 -9.25 -19.62
N ARG A 340 21.69 -8.97 -19.20
CA ARG A 340 20.53 -9.84 -19.43
C ARG A 340 19.98 -9.73 -20.85
N SER A 341 20.40 -8.71 -21.60
CA SER A 341 20.01 -8.44 -22.99
C SER A 341 20.95 -9.07 -24.04
N GLY A 342 21.93 -9.87 -23.64
CA GLY A 342 22.94 -10.45 -24.54
C GLY A 342 24.26 -9.66 -24.60
N ASP A 343 24.26 -8.41 -24.12
CA ASP A 343 25.47 -7.61 -23.97
C ASP A 343 26.29 -8.02 -22.72
N PRO A 344 27.60 -7.77 -22.69
CA PRO A 344 28.39 -7.96 -21.48
C PRO A 344 27.94 -7.01 -20.35
N PRO A 345 27.92 -7.46 -19.08
CA PRO A 345 27.57 -6.59 -17.97
C PRO A 345 28.54 -5.41 -17.84
N MET A 346 28.00 -4.24 -17.50
CA MET A 346 28.71 -2.97 -17.44
C MET A 346 28.26 -2.14 -16.23
N HIS A 347 29.19 -1.41 -15.60
CA HIS A 347 28.86 -0.51 -14.50
C HIS A 347 28.17 0.76 -15.03
N VAL A 348 27.17 1.28 -14.31
CA VAL A 348 26.36 2.45 -14.73
C VAL A 348 27.22 3.68 -15.06
N VAL A 349 28.26 3.94 -14.27
CA VAL A 349 29.18 5.07 -14.50
C VAL A 349 29.94 4.88 -15.82
N THR A 350 30.38 3.66 -16.13
CA THR A 350 31.07 3.36 -17.38
C THR A 350 30.13 3.54 -18.58
N TRP A 351 28.89 3.08 -18.48
CA TRP A 351 27.89 3.28 -19.53
C TRP A 351 27.59 4.76 -19.78
N LEU A 352 27.43 5.56 -18.72
CA LEU A 352 27.23 7.01 -18.83
C LEU A 352 28.44 7.66 -19.50
N LEU A 353 29.66 7.31 -19.08
CA LEU A 353 30.88 7.82 -19.70
C LEU A 353 30.97 7.46 -21.18
N ARG A 354 30.57 6.25 -21.59
CA ARG A 354 30.52 5.85 -23.02
C ARG A 354 29.52 6.70 -23.81
N MET A 355 28.34 6.96 -23.25
CA MET A 355 27.33 7.79 -23.91
C MET A 355 27.84 9.23 -24.13
N TRP A 356 28.48 9.81 -23.12
CA TRP A 356 29.05 11.15 -23.21
C TRP A 356 30.25 11.19 -24.16
N PHE A 357 31.12 10.17 -24.07
CA PHE A 357 32.26 10.03 -24.94
C PHE A 357 31.85 9.85 -26.40
N GLY A 358 30.76 9.14 -26.69
CA GLY A 358 30.17 9.06 -28.03
C GLY A 358 29.85 10.43 -28.62
N LYS A 359 29.23 11.34 -27.84
CA LYS A 359 28.98 12.72 -28.28
C LYS A 359 30.28 13.50 -28.54
N VAL A 360 31.32 13.25 -27.74
CA VAL A 360 32.65 13.85 -27.96
C VAL A 360 33.26 13.33 -29.25
N LEU A 361 33.14 12.03 -29.54
CA LEU A 361 33.61 11.45 -30.80
C LEU A 361 32.84 11.99 -32.00
N ASP A 362 31.52 12.18 -31.90
CA ASP A 362 30.71 12.78 -32.97
C ASP A 362 31.19 14.21 -33.30
N GLU A 363 31.50 15.00 -32.28
CA GLU A 363 31.99 16.37 -32.47
C GLU A 363 33.44 16.38 -33.00
N ALA A 364 34.29 15.48 -32.51
CA ALA A 364 35.64 15.29 -33.03
C ALA A 364 35.61 14.84 -34.50
N ASN A 365 34.65 14.01 -34.89
CA ASN A 365 34.45 13.58 -36.28
C ASN A 365 34.04 14.73 -37.20
N LYS A 366 33.21 15.68 -36.73
CA LYS A 366 32.93 16.91 -37.50
C LYS A 366 34.20 17.73 -37.72
N ARG A 367 35.03 17.88 -36.69
CA ARG A 367 36.31 18.58 -36.82
C ARG A 367 37.28 17.86 -37.74
N LEU A 368 37.35 16.52 -37.68
CA LEU A 368 38.15 15.70 -38.60
C LEU A 368 37.69 15.84 -40.05
N LEU A 369 36.38 15.99 -40.27
CA LEU A 369 35.83 16.29 -41.58
C LEU A 369 36.35 17.63 -42.10
N ASP A 370 36.34 18.66 -41.26
CA ASP A 370 36.77 20.02 -41.62
C ASP A 370 38.28 20.14 -41.86
N ILE A 371 39.12 19.53 -41.01
CA ILE A 371 40.59 19.67 -41.09
C ILE A 371 41.25 18.64 -42.01
N GLY A 372 40.63 17.47 -42.19
CA GLY A 372 41.22 16.31 -42.85
C GLY A 372 40.41 15.77 -44.03
N GLY A 373 39.37 16.50 -44.46
CA GLY A 373 38.54 16.14 -45.62
C GLY A 373 37.77 14.82 -45.48
N GLY A 374 37.57 14.34 -44.25
CA GLY A 374 36.85 13.09 -43.95
C GLY A 374 37.65 11.80 -44.13
N ARG A 375 38.99 11.89 -44.26
CA ARG A 375 39.84 10.70 -44.38
C ARG A 375 39.79 9.79 -43.15
N TYR A 376 39.80 10.38 -41.96
CA TYR A 376 39.76 9.64 -40.70
C TYR A 376 38.43 9.86 -40.00
N SER A 377 37.85 8.78 -39.46
CA SER A 377 36.73 8.86 -38.54
C SER A 377 36.99 8.00 -37.31
N LEU A 378 36.47 8.46 -36.18
CA LEU A 378 36.59 7.83 -34.88
C LEU A 378 35.32 7.04 -34.59
N LYS A 379 35.48 5.81 -34.14
CA LYS A 379 34.39 4.98 -33.59
C LYS A 379 34.83 4.42 -32.25
N MET A 380 33.89 4.24 -31.33
CA MET A 380 34.18 3.45 -30.13
C MET A 380 34.44 2.00 -30.53
N GLU A 381 35.44 1.38 -29.91
CA GLU A 381 35.71 -0.03 -30.14
C GLU A 381 34.64 -0.89 -29.45
N GLU A 382 33.99 -1.74 -30.24
CA GLU A 382 32.96 -2.68 -29.77
C GLU A 382 33.55 -4.06 -29.41
N SER A 383 34.86 -4.25 -29.57
CA SER A 383 35.45 -5.57 -29.65
C SER A 383 35.43 -6.32 -28.30
N GLY A 384 34.42 -7.20 -28.20
CA GLY A 384 34.43 -8.35 -27.32
C GLY A 384 35.39 -9.41 -27.84
N LYS A 385 36.62 -9.42 -27.35
CA LYS A 385 37.37 -10.67 -27.13
C LYS A 385 37.96 -10.68 -25.74
N VAL A 386 37.57 -11.72 -25.01
CA VAL A 386 37.83 -12.02 -23.60
C VAL A 386 39.29 -11.78 -23.23
N PHE A 387 39.60 -10.71 -22.51
CA PHE A 387 40.75 -10.64 -21.60
C PHE A 387 40.46 -9.74 -20.38
N LYS A 388 41.28 -9.95 -19.35
CA LYS A 388 41.14 -9.67 -17.92
C LYS A 388 40.60 -8.29 -17.50
N LYS A 389 39.96 -8.31 -16.33
CA LYS A 389 39.58 -7.23 -15.40
C LYS A 389 40.20 -5.84 -15.68
N ALA A 390 39.29 -4.86 -15.73
CA ALA A 390 39.46 -3.40 -15.66
C ALA A 390 39.70 -2.67 -16.98
N ARG A 391 38.79 -1.73 -17.28
CA ARG A 391 38.76 -0.79 -18.44
C ARG A 391 38.15 -1.32 -19.74
N ARG A 392 36.93 -1.87 -19.68
CA ARG A 392 36.14 -2.01 -20.91
C ARG A 392 35.45 -0.69 -21.22
N GLY A 393 35.72 -0.14 -22.41
CA GLY A 393 34.69 0.57 -23.15
C GLY A 393 34.93 2.03 -23.55
N LEU A 394 36.08 2.61 -23.25
CA LEU A 394 36.42 3.96 -23.72
C LEU A 394 37.49 3.95 -24.83
N ASP A 395 37.81 2.77 -25.35
CA ASP A 395 38.81 2.62 -26.40
C ASP A 395 38.25 3.16 -27.72
N ILE A 396 39.11 3.87 -28.45
CA ILE A 396 38.79 4.48 -29.73
C ILE A 396 39.47 3.72 -30.86
N GLY A 397 38.70 3.39 -31.88
CA GLY A 397 39.19 2.90 -33.15
C GLY A 397 39.18 4.03 -34.18
N VAL A 398 40.23 4.08 -35.00
CA VAL A 398 40.33 5.02 -36.13
C VAL A 398 40.08 4.26 -37.42
N VAL A 399 39.05 4.68 -38.15
CA VAL A 399 38.71 4.18 -39.48
C VAL A 399 39.35 5.12 -40.51
N ASP A 400 40.17 4.55 -41.41
CA ASP A 400 40.74 5.27 -42.55
C ASP A 400 39.91 4.96 -43.80
N ALA A 401 39.35 5.99 -44.42
CA ALA A 401 38.52 5.89 -45.62
C ALA A 401 39.28 5.41 -46.87
N LEU A 402 40.62 5.43 -46.83
CA LEU A 402 41.48 4.91 -47.90
C LEU A 402 41.90 3.45 -47.69
N SER A 403 41.52 2.83 -46.56
CA SER A 403 41.79 1.41 -46.28
C SER A 403 40.72 0.52 -46.90
N ASP A 404 41.13 -0.54 -47.58
CA ASP A 404 40.23 -1.51 -48.23
C ASP A 404 39.29 -2.23 -47.24
N SER A 405 39.67 -2.34 -45.96
CA SER A 405 38.89 -3.06 -44.96
C SER A 405 37.80 -2.21 -44.28
N LEU A 406 37.88 -0.87 -44.32
CA LEU A 406 37.04 0.06 -43.54
C LEU A 406 36.86 -0.29 -42.04
N ASP A 407 37.66 -1.22 -41.53
CA ASP A 407 37.62 -1.70 -40.16
C ASP A 407 38.35 -0.72 -39.23
N PRO A 408 37.88 -0.50 -38.00
CA PRO A 408 38.56 0.35 -37.04
C PRO A 408 39.92 -0.23 -36.66
N ARG A 409 40.96 0.60 -36.71
CA ARG A 409 42.31 0.26 -36.23
C ARG A 409 42.50 0.81 -34.82
N SER A 410 43.18 0.07 -33.94
CA SER A 410 43.53 0.56 -32.60
C SER A 410 44.35 1.85 -32.69
N ALA A 411 44.11 2.79 -31.79
CA ALA A 411 44.86 4.04 -31.66
C ALA A 411 46.38 3.81 -31.47
N ASP A 412 46.79 2.65 -30.94
CA ASP A 412 48.20 2.30 -30.75
C ASP A 412 48.96 2.06 -32.07
N SER A 413 48.23 1.85 -33.17
CA SER A 413 48.80 1.53 -34.50
C SER A 413 48.96 2.75 -35.41
N LEU A 414 48.63 3.95 -34.92
CA LEU A 414 48.65 5.18 -35.69
C LEU A 414 50.08 5.72 -35.86
N SER A 415 50.37 6.26 -37.04
CA SER A 415 51.60 7.02 -37.25
C SER A 415 51.60 8.34 -36.45
N GLY A 416 52.78 8.95 -36.24
CA GLY A 416 52.88 10.20 -35.47
C GLY A 416 52.07 11.36 -36.05
N GLY A 417 51.92 11.42 -37.38
CA GLY A 417 51.07 12.42 -38.03
C GLY A 417 49.57 12.15 -37.82
N GLU A 418 49.15 10.88 -37.91
CA GLU A 418 47.77 10.47 -37.67
C GLU A 418 47.34 10.71 -36.22
N SER A 419 48.21 10.37 -35.28
CA SER A 419 48.01 10.61 -33.84
C SER A 419 47.85 12.11 -33.55
N PHE A 420 48.61 12.97 -34.23
CA PHE A 420 48.50 14.42 -34.10
C PHE A 420 47.14 14.93 -34.61
N TYR A 421 46.69 14.48 -35.79
CA TYR A 421 45.37 14.85 -36.33
C TYR A 421 44.21 14.43 -35.42
N VAL A 422 44.26 13.19 -34.92
CA VAL A 422 43.22 12.65 -34.04
C VAL A 422 43.20 13.39 -32.70
N SER A 423 44.37 13.66 -32.12
CA SER A 423 44.47 14.41 -30.85
C SER A 423 44.00 15.86 -31.00
N LEU A 424 44.31 16.50 -32.13
CA LEU A 424 43.89 17.88 -32.41
C LEU A 424 42.37 18.01 -32.59
N ALA A 425 41.72 16.99 -33.16
CA ALA A 425 40.27 16.99 -33.30
C ALA A 425 39.52 16.69 -31.98
N LEU A 426 40.13 15.88 -31.10
CA LEU A 426 39.60 15.52 -29.78
C LEU A 426 39.79 16.62 -28.73
N ALA A 427 40.84 17.43 -28.85
CA ALA A 427 41.08 18.61 -28.00
C ALA A 427 40.04 19.71 -28.26
#